data_AF-A0A8X6SZ89-F1
#
_entry.id   AF-A0A8X6SZ89-F1
#
_cell.length_a   1.000
_cell.length_b   1.000
_cell.length_c   1.000
_cell.angle_alpha   90.00
_cell.angle_beta   90.00
_cell.angle_gamma   90.00
#
_symmetry.space_group_name_H-M   'P 1'
#
loop_
_entity.id
_entity.type
_entity.pdbx_description
1 polymer ?
#
loop_
_entity_poly.entity_id
_entity_poly.type
_entity_poly.pdbx_seq_one_letter_code
_entity_poly.pdbx_strand_id
1 'polypeptide(L)'
;MEPKLKAERLVMSFPTTTENYPKAIDQLKERFGPEDLLVQIYVRELLNLVMKNAVSGRTKTDLSTLYDELEGKLRSLESLGRTQEKYGDFLTPLVESCLPEEILMAWERKRNTETDAKGS
;
A
#
# COMPACT_ATOMS: atom_id res chain seq x y z
N MET A 1 22.12 -2.80 1.16
CA MET A 1 22.34 -1.76 0.13
C MET A 1 20.99 -1.28 -0.36
N GLU A 2 20.65 -0.02 -0.08
CA GLU A 2 19.35 0.60 -0.34
C GLU A 2 18.99 0.65 -1.85
N PRO A 3 17.72 0.44 -2.24
CA PRO A 3 17.26 0.52 -3.64
C PRO A 3 17.59 1.85 -4.32
N LYS A 4 17.55 2.96 -3.57
CA LYS A 4 17.83 4.32 -4.04
C LYS A 4 19.19 4.44 -4.73
N LEU A 5 20.22 3.84 -4.12
CA LEU A 5 21.60 3.88 -4.65
C LEU A 5 21.74 3.07 -5.96
N LYS A 6 20.86 2.08 -6.20
CA LYS A 6 20.90 1.28 -7.44
C LYS A 6 20.29 2.03 -8.61
N ALA A 7 19.18 2.74 -8.40
CA ALA A 7 18.54 3.56 -9.43
C ALA A 7 19.41 4.76 -9.81
N GLU A 8 20.01 5.44 -8.82
CA GLU A 8 20.95 6.54 -9.04
C GLU A 8 22.14 6.12 -9.92
N ARG A 9 22.80 5.02 -9.58
CA ARG A 9 23.91 4.47 -10.38
C ARG A 9 23.51 4.13 -11.81
N LEU A 10 22.29 3.66 -12.03
CA LEU A 10 21.79 3.37 -13.37
C LEU A 10 21.63 4.66 -14.16
N VAL A 11 21.00 5.69 -13.60
CA VAL A 11 20.84 6.99 -14.27
C VAL A 11 22.20 7.62 -14.59
N MET A 12 23.14 7.58 -13.64
CA MET A 12 24.50 8.12 -13.83
C MET A 12 25.34 7.37 -14.87
N SER A 13 24.93 6.16 -15.26
CA SER A 13 25.63 5.39 -16.30
C SER A 13 25.34 5.90 -17.71
N PHE A 14 24.29 6.72 -17.89
CA PHE A 14 23.96 7.32 -19.17
C PHE A 14 24.60 8.72 -19.28
N PRO A 15 25.24 9.04 -20.43
CA PRO A 15 25.59 10.43 -20.75
C PRO A 15 24.36 11.35 -20.67
N THR A 16 24.53 12.55 -20.13
CA THR A 16 23.49 13.58 -19.95
C THR A 16 23.13 14.27 -21.27
N THR A 17 22.53 13.52 -22.19
CA THR A 17 22.06 14.00 -23.50
C THR A 17 20.56 13.76 -23.67
N THR A 18 19.91 14.58 -24.49
CA THR A 18 18.48 14.46 -24.79
C THR A 18 18.08 13.10 -25.33
N GLU A 19 18.94 12.50 -26.15
CA GLU A 19 18.72 11.17 -26.75
C GLU A 19 18.74 10.03 -25.72
N ASN A 20 19.42 10.23 -24.59
CA ASN A 20 19.61 9.19 -23.59
C ASN A 20 18.55 9.21 -22.48
N TYR A 21 17.78 10.29 -22.32
CA TYR A 21 16.74 10.34 -21.29
C TYR A 21 15.68 9.24 -21.46
N PRO A 22 15.13 8.98 -22.67
CA PRO A 22 14.18 7.88 -22.84
C PRO A 22 14.79 6.52 -22.51
N LYS A 23 16.04 6.27 -22.94
CA LYS A 23 16.76 5.01 -22.66
C LYS A 23 16.98 4.78 -21.16
N ALA A 24 17.31 5.84 -20.41
CA ALA A 24 17.45 5.78 -18.96
C ALA A 24 16.11 5.51 -18.26
N ILE A 25 15.02 6.14 -18.72
CA ILE A 25 13.66 5.91 -18.20
C ILE A 25 13.22 4.46 -18.47
N ASP A 26 13.44 3.94 -19.67
CA ASP A 26 13.06 2.59 -20.04
C ASP A 26 13.81 1.54 -19.22
N GLN A 27 15.12 1.71 -19.02
CA GLN A 27 15.89 0.84 -18.13
C GLN A 27 15.47 0.93 -16.66
N LEU A 28 15.07 2.12 -16.18
CA LEU A 28 14.51 2.24 -14.84
C LEU A 28 13.21 1.44 -14.70
N LYS A 29 12.31 1.53 -15.69
CA LYS A 29 11.05 0.77 -15.70
C LYS A 29 11.30 -0.72 -15.80
N GLU A 30 12.19 -1.18 -16.68
CA GLU A 30 12.52 -2.59 -16.84
C GLU A 30 13.10 -3.17 -15.54
N ARG A 31 14.00 -2.44 -14.89
CA ARG A 31 14.73 -2.93 -13.71
C ARG A 31 13.97 -2.79 -12.40
N PHE A 32 13.16 -1.75 -12.24
CA PHE A 32 12.51 -1.39 -10.97
C PHE A 32 10.99 -1.26 -11.05
N GLY A 33 10.43 -1.23 -12.26
CA GLY A 33 8.99 -1.17 -12.51
C GLY A 33 8.26 -2.48 -12.81
N PRO A 34 8.79 -3.72 -12.60
CA PRO A 34 7.95 -4.92 -12.73
C PRO A 34 6.73 -4.87 -11.79
N GLU A 35 5.57 -4.50 -12.34
CA GLU A 35 4.37 -4.17 -11.56
C GLU A 35 3.88 -5.36 -10.72
N ASP A 36 3.91 -6.58 -11.28
CA ASP A 36 3.50 -7.79 -10.56
C ASP A 36 4.32 -8.04 -9.30
N LEU A 37 5.63 -7.76 -9.36
CA LEU A 37 6.52 -7.88 -8.20
C LEU A 37 6.21 -6.80 -7.17
N LEU A 38 6.00 -5.56 -7.61
CA LEU A 38 5.65 -4.45 -6.73
C LEU A 38 4.31 -4.71 -6.01
N VAL A 39 3.30 -5.19 -6.73
CA VAL A 39 2.01 -5.61 -6.15
C VAL A 39 2.24 -6.67 -5.06
N GLN A 40 3.02 -7.71 -5.34
CA GLN A 40 3.32 -8.76 -4.35
C GLN A 40 4.03 -8.20 -3.10
N ILE A 41 4.96 -7.26 -3.28
CA ILE A 41 5.66 -6.60 -2.17
C ILE A 41 4.65 -5.83 -1.30
N TYR A 42 3.84 -4.96 -1.91
CA TYR A 42 2.90 -4.14 -1.15
C TYR A 42 1.82 -4.97 -0.44
N VAL A 43 1.32 -6.04 -1.09
CA VAL A 43 0.39 -6.98 -0.43
C VAL A 43 1.06 -7.69 0.75
N ARG A 44 2.32 -8.13 0.61
CA ARG A 44 3.05 -8.76 1.70
C ARG A 44 3.31 -7.79 2.86
N GLU A 45 3.57 -6.53 2.56
CA GLU A 45 3.73 -5.50 3.58
C GLU A 45 2.42 -5.22 4.31
N LEU A 46 1.27 -5.18 3.61
CA LEU A 46 -0.04 -5.12 4.25
C LEU A 46 -0.29 -6.33 5.15
N LEU A 47 0.01 -7.55 4.69
CA LEU A 47 -0.09 -8.76 5.52
C LEU A 47 0.82 -8.70 6.76
N ASN A 48 2.01 -8.11 6.64
CA ASN A 48 2.89 -7.90 7.79
C ASN A 48 2.25 -6.93 8.80
N LEU A 49 1.53 -5.90 8.36
CA LEU A 49 0.79 -4.99 9.26
C LEU A 49 -0.32 -5.75 10.00
N VAL A 50 -1.09 -6.58 9.30
CA VAL A 50 -2.09 -7.46 9.91
C VAL A 50 -1.46 -8.32 11.01
N MET A 51 -0.36 -9.00 10.70
CA MET A 51 0.32 -9.87 11.66
C MET A 51 0.88 -9.10 12.86
N LYS A 52 1.48 -7.93 12.65
CA LYS A 52 1.96 -7.07 13.73
C LYS A 52 0.84 -6.70 14.69
N ASN A 53 -0.33 -6.32 14.16
CA ASN A 53 -1.47 -5.96 15.01
C ASN A 53 -2.09 -7.17 15.71
N ALA A 54 -2.11 -8.34 15.07
CA ALA A 54 -2.56 -9.59 15.71
C ALA A 54 -1.63 -10.03 16.86
N VAL A 55 -0.30 -9.98 16.66
CA VAL A 55 0.70 -10.42 17.65
C VAL A 55 0.82 -9.44 18.83
N SER A 56 0.67 -8.15 18.58
CA SER A 56 0.74 -7.11 19.62
C SER A 56 -0.50 -7.07 20.52
N GLY A 57 -1.39 -8.07 20.42
CA GLY A 57 -2.65 -8.13 21.17
C GLY A 57 -3.59 -6.98 20.84
N ARG A 58 -3.46 -6.37 19.65
CA ARG A 58 -4.18 -5.14 19.26
C ARG A 58 -4.05 -4.00 20.28
N THR A 59 -2.94 -3.97 21.04
CA THR A 59 -2.61 -2.85 21.92
C THR A 59 -2.37 -1.58 21.10
N LYS A 60 -2.45 -0.40 21.73
CA LYS A 60 -2.37 0.93 21.08
C LYS A 60 -1.11 1.09 20.21
N THR A 61 -1.16 0.60 18.98
CA THR A 61 -0.38 1.13 17.87
C THR A 61 -0.82 2.57 17.69
N ASP A 62 0.11 3.50 17.51
CA ASP A 62 -0.26 4.86 17.17
C ASP A 62 -1.12 4.84 15.90
N LEU A 63 -2.38 5.22 16.04
CA LEU A 63 -3.37 5.14 14.97
C LEU A 63 -2.95 6.02 13.78
N SER A 64 -2.24 7.14 14.06
CA SER A 64 -1.70 8.00 13.01
C SER A 64 -0.66 7.25 12.18
N THR A 65 0.31 6.62 12.84
CA THR A 65 1.33 5.80 12.17
C THR A 65 0.70 4.66 11.36
N LEU A 66 -0.27 3.94 11.92
CA LEU A 66 -0.96 2.85 11.22
C LEU A 66 -1.71 3.36 9.98
N TYR A 67 -2.39 4.50 10.09
CA TYR A 67 -3.06 5.14 8.97
C TYR A 67 -2.08 5.52 7.87
N ASP A 68 -0.98 6.20 8.21
CA ASP A 68 0.03 6.63 7.25
C ASP A 68 0.66 5.43 6.51
N GLU A 69 0.94 4.34 7.23
CA GLU A 69 1.46 3.10 6.64
C GLU A 69 0.43 2.44 5.70
N LEU A 70 -0.83 2.29 6.14
CA LEU A 70 -1.91 1.71 5.33
C LEU A 70 -2.17 2.52 4.05
N GLU A 71 -2.38 3.81 4.21
CA GLU A 71 -2.66 4.75 3.13
C GLU A 71 -1.49 4.79 2.13
N GLY A 72 -0.25 4.75 2.62
CA GLY A 72 0.93 4.66 1.77
C GLY A 72 0.92 3.43 0.87
N LYS A 73 0.63 2.24 1.42
CA LYS A 73 0.59 1.00 0.64
C LYS A 73 -0.61 0.91 -0.29
N LEU A 74 -1.78 1.38 0.14
CA LEU A 74 -2.98 1.45 -0.72
C LEU A 74 -2.76 2.39 -1.90
N ARG A 75 -2.16 3.57 -1.68
CA ARG A 75 -1.80 4.52 -2.75
C ARG A 75 -0.81 3.92 -3.74
N SER A 76 0.19 3.17 -3.26
CA SER A 76 1.13 2.46 -4.14
C SER A 76 0.42 1.39 -4.99
N LEU A 77 -0.49 0.61 -4.40
CA LEU A 77 -1.29 -0.37 -5.13
C LEU A 77 -2.23 0.30 -6.17
N GLU A 78 -2.87 1.41 -5.82
CA GLU A 78 -3.71 2.17 -6.74
C GLU A 78 -2.91 2.70 -7.94
N SER A 79 -1.68 3.19 -7.72
CA SER A 79 -0.80 3.63 -8.81
C SER A 79 -0.41 2.51 -9.79
N LEU A 80 -0.55 1.24 -9.37
CA LEU A 80 -0.35 0.04 -10.18
C LEU A 80 -1.68 -0.52 -10.72
N GLY A 81 -2.75 0.28 -10.71
CA GLY A 81 -4.07 -0.10 -11.23
C GLY A 81 -4.85 -1.06 -10.32
N ARG A 82 -4.45 -1.23 -9.05
CA ARG A 82 -5.21 -1.99 -8.05
C ARG A 82 -6.19 -1.09 -7.31
N THR A 83 -7.14 -0.54 -8.06
CA THR A 83 -8.13 0.42 -7.57
C THR A 83 -9.17 -0.23 -6.64
N GLN A 84 -9.82 0.59 -5.82
CA GLN A 84 -10.90 0.15 -4.95
C GLN A 84 -12.05 -0.52 -5.71
N GLU A 85 -12.39 -0.04 -6.92
CA GLU A 85 -13.45 -0.63 -7.75
C GLU A 85 -13.14 -2.07 -8.18
N LYS A 86 -11.86 -2.38 -8.45
CA LYS A 86 -11.44 -3.69 -8.96
C LYS A 86 -11.02 -4.66 -7.87
N TYR A 87 -10.51 -4.16 -6.75
CA TYR A 87 -9.89 -4.97 -5.69
C TYR A 87 -10.48 -4.70 -4.30
N GLY A 88 -11.53 -3.89 -4.20
CA GLY A 88 -12.17 -3.52 -2.93
C GLY A 88 -12.61 -4.73 -2.11
N ASP A 89 -13.14 -5.77 -2.77
CA ASP A 89 -13.58 -7.01 -2.10
C ASP A 89 -12.43 -7.73 -1.38
N PHE A 90 -11.19 -7.58 -1.85
CA PHE A 90 -9.99 -8.14 -1.23
C PHE A 90 -9.31 -7.16 -0.27
N LEU A 91 -9.23 -5.87 -0.63
CA LEU A 91 -8.52 -4.86 0.15
C LEU A 91 -9.27 -4.48 1.42
N THR A 92 -10.60 -4.43 1.37
CA THR A 92 -11.45 -4.08 2.53
C THR A 92 -11.20 -5.00 3.73
N PRO A 93 -11.34 -6.34 3.62
CA PRO A 93 -11.09 -7.23 4.76
C PRO A 93 -9.63 -7.19 5.24
N LEU A 94 -8.68 -6.88 4.35
CA LEU A 94 -7.27 -6.74 4.72
C LEU A 94 -7.02 -5.47 5.56
N VAL A 95 -7.67 -4.36 5.21
CA VAL A 95 -7.63 -3.12 6.00
C VAL A 95 -8.32 -3.31 7.34
N GLU A 96 -9.52 -3.92 7.37
CA GLU A 96 -10.23 -4.24 8.61
C GLU A 96 -9.36 -5.10 9.54
N SER A 97 -8.65 -6.08 9.00
CA SER A 97 -7.73 -6.94 9.75
C SER A 97 -6.49 -6.21 10.27
N CYS A 98 -6.14 -5.07 9.68
CA CYS A 98 -5.07 -4.21 10.18
C CYS A 98 -5.53 -3.34 11.35
N LEU A 99 -6.81 -3.23 11.69
CA LEU A 99 -7.23 -2.29 12.73
C LEU A 99 -7.17 -2.89 14.15
N PRO A 100 -6.85 -2.07 15.17
CA PRO A 100 -7.07 -2.45 16.55
C PRO A 100 -8.56 -2.72 16.81
N GLU A 101 -8.85 -3.61 17.77
CA GLU A 101 -10.21 -4.09 18.02
C GLU A 101 -11.19 -2.97 18.38
N GLU A 102 -10.72 -2.01 19.18
CA GLU A 102 -11.50 -0.84 19.59
C GLU A 102 -11.95 0.00 18.37
N ILE A 103 -11.07 0.15 17.39
CA ILE A 103 -11.33 0.92 16.17
C ILE A 103 -12.26 0.13 15.24
N LEU A 104 -12.03 -1.18 15.11
CA LEU A 104 -12.89 -2.04 14.31
C LEU A 104 -14.33 -2.06 14.86
N MET A 105 -14.49 -2.21 16.18
CA MET A 105 -15.79 -2.14 16.84
C MET A 105 -16.48 -0.78 16.63
N ALA A 106 -15.73 0.32 16.72
CA ALA A 106 -16.27 1.66 16.48
C ALA A 106 -16.73 1.84 15.02
N TRP A 107 -15.96 1.31 14.07
CA TRP A 107 -16.32 1.30 12.65
C TRP A 107 -17.60 0.49 12.41
N GLU A 108 -17.65 -0.76 12.88
CA GLU A 108 -18.83 -1.63 12.69
C GLU A 108 -20.11 -1.02 13.25
N ARG A 109 -20.04 -0.40 14.43
CA ARG A 109 -21.18 0.32 15.02
C ARG A 109 -21.68 1.44 14.11
N LYS A 110 -20.78 2.24 13.54
CA LYS A 110 -21.14 3.33 12.63
C LYS A 110 -21.79 2.79 11.35
N ARG A 111 -21.24 1.71 10.78
CA ARG A 111 -21.77 1.07 9.58
C ARG A 111 -23.21 0.57 9.78
N ASN A 112 -23.49 -0.05 10.93
CA ASN A 112 -24.82 -0.54 11.25
C ASN A 112 -25.83 0.60 11.47
N THR A 113 -25.41 1.72 12.09
CA THR A 113 -26.31 2.88 12.25
C THR A 113 -26.66 3.56 10.93
N GLU A 114 -25.77 3.51 9.93
CA GLU A 114 -26.03 4.07 8.60
C GLU A 114 -26.96 3.18 7.74
N THR A 115 -26.91 1.86 7.93
CA THR A 115 -27.83 0.92 7.26
C THR A 115 -29.25 1.02 7.80
N ASP A 116 -29.39 1.22 9.12
CA ASP A 116 -30.71 1.39 9.76
C ASP A 116 -31.37 2.72 9.34
N ALA A 117 -30.58 3.78 9.15
CA ALA A 117 -31.07 5.09 8.72
C ALA A 117 -31.47 5.16 7.23
N LYS A 118 -30.96 4.26 6.38
CA LYS A 118 -31.35 4.18 4.94
C LYS A 118 -32.51 3.23 4.69
N GLY A 119 -32.91 2.44 5.69
CA GLY A 119 -34.04 1.50 5.64
C GLY A 119 -35.33 2.01 6.27
N SER A 120 -35.35 3.24 6.83
CA SER A 120 -36.53 3.91 7.39
C SER A 120 -37.04 5.04 6.50
#